data_AF-A0A2E0QCY3-F1
#
_entry.id   AF-A0A2E0QCY3-F1
#
_cell.length_a   1.000
_cell.length_b   1.000
_cell.length_c   1.000
_cell.angle_alpha   90.00
_cell.angle_beta   90.00
_cell.angle_gamma   90.00
#
_symmetry.space_group_name_H-M   'P 1'
#
loop_
_entity.id
_entity.type
_entity.pdbx_description
1 polymer ?
#
loop_
_entity_poly.entity_id
_entity_poly.type
_entity_poly.pdbx_seq_one_letter_code
_entity_poly.pdbx_strand_id
1 'polypeptide(L)'
;MSDEVDNSVKKSRLAVMFEAFDMFWQRLKTDRATQIVTALVTIVVLGLYFVISSLLYVPHGEWRYGACKVVIEELAEYPSSVDILASGETPNSATIYYSRRNSFGDERLHLIYCLFDIKDGRPYIKSVAQDGKDLPKAAYKNVSDYLPFILQTDMDTQTPEGYNTDIEAAKDRKMLPLDPSFSYER
;
A
#
# COMPACT_ATOMS: atom_id res chain seq x y z
N MET A 1 44.61 0.09 8.18
CA MET A 1 45.51 -0.34 7.08
C MET A 1 44.78 -1.17 6.00
N SER A 2 43.61 -1.77 6.28
CA SER A 2 42.77 -2.43 5.25
C SER A 2 41.94 -1.47 4.39
N ASP A 3 41.51 -0.32 4.90
CA ASP A 3 40.61 0.61 4.17
C ASP A 3 41.31 1.39 3.04
N GLU A 4 42.63 1.47 3.09
CA GLU A 4 43.44 2.19 2.07
C GLU A 4 43.67 1.32 0.82
N VAL A 5 43.74 -0.01 1.01
CA VAL A 5 43.87 -0.98 -0.08
C VAL A 5 42.56 -1.14 -0.84
N ASP A 6 41.41 -1.17 -0.14
CA ASP A 6 40.08 -1.33 -0.78
C ASP A 6 39.70 -0.12 -1.67
N ASN A 7 40.07 1.09 -1.24
CA ASN A 7 39.86 2.31 -2.03
C ASN A 7 40.72 2.37 -3.31
N SER A 8 41.92 1.78 -3.30
CA SER A 8 42.77 1.69 -4.48
C SER A 8 42.19 0.73 -5.53
N VAL A 9 41.65 -0.41 -5.09
CA VAL A 9 41.02 -1.40 -5.96
C VAL A 9 39.73 -0.87 -6.60
N LYS A 10 38.87 -0.18 -5.84
CA LYS A 10 37.65 0.46 -6.39
C LYS A 10 37.97 1.54 -7.43
N LYS A 11 38.98 2.38 -7.19
CA LYS A 11 39.43 3.39 -8.15
C LYS A 11 39.98 2.76 -9.43
N SER A 12 40.75 1.67 -9.32
CA SER A 12 41.28 0.96 -10.49
C SER A 12 40.17 0.34 -11.36
N ARG A 13 39.13 -0.24 -10.73
CA ARG A 13 37.99 -0.81 -11.46
C ARG A 13 37.15 0.26 -12.15
N LEU A 14 36.93 1.40 -11.50
CA LEU A 14 36.23 2.54 -12.10
C LEU A 14 37.00 3.13 -13.28
N ALA A 15 38.33 3.27 -13.18
CA ALA A 15 39.15 3.77 -14.28
C ALA A 15 39.09 2.88 -15.53
N VAL A 16 39.21 1.55 -15.34
CA VAL A 16 39.04 0.58 -16.44
C VAL A 16 37.62 0.65 -17.04
N MET A 17 36.61 0.90 -16.22
CA MET A 17 35.23 1.08 -16.68
C MET A 17 35.05 2.36 -17.51
N PHE A 18 35.70 3.46 -17.12
CA PHE A 18 35.67 4.72 -17.88
C PHE A 18 36.39 4.61 -19.22
N GLU A 19 37.55 3.95 -19.28
CA GLU A 19 38.26 3.72 -20.55
C GLU A 19 37.45 2.85 -21.51
N ALA A 20 36.80 1.80 -21.00
CA ALA A 20 35.90 0.97 -21.80
C ALA A 20 34.66 1.76 -22.29
N PHE A 21 34.15 2.68 -21.47
CA PHE A 21 33.03 3.55 -21.82
C PHE A 21 33.38 4.56 -22.90
N ASP A 22 34.57 5.17 -22.84
CA ASP A 22 35.05 6.11 -23.86
C ASP A 22 35.27 5.42 -25.21
N MET A 23 35.86 4.21 -25.21
CA MET A 23 35.99 3.40 -26.42
C MET A 23 34.63 3.00 -27.01
N PHE A 24 33.65 2.67 -26.17
CA PHE A 24 32.28 2.40 -26.59
C PHE A 24 31.61 3.64 -27.20
N TRP A 25 31.75 4.82 -26.58
CA TRP A 25 31.23 6.08 -27.11
C TRP A 25 31.86 6.50 -28.43
N GLN A 26 33.16 6.26 -28.61
CA GLN A 26 33.81 6.49 -29.89
C GLN A 26 33.26 5.55 -30.97
N ARG A 27 33.06 4.26 -30.65
CA ARG A 27 32.49 3.27 -31.57
C ARG A 27 31.04 3.60 -31.95
N LEU A 28 30.26 4.14 -31.02
CA LEU A 28 28.91 4.65 -31.26
C LEU A 28 28.87 5.85 -32.22
N LYS A 29 29.93 6.65 -32.32
CA LYS A 29 29.94 7.83 -33.20
C LYS A 29 30.33 7.51 -34.65
N THR A 30 31.04 6.40 -34.88
CA THR A 30 31.69 6.15 -36.19
C THR A 30 30.87 5.27 -37.14
N ASP A 31 30.00 4.39 -36.63
CA ASP A 31 29.28 3.42 -37.46
C ASP A 31 27.76 3.54 -37.31
N ARG A 32 27.08 3.84 -38.44
CA ARG A 32 25.61 3.95 -38.50
C ARG A 32 24.91 2.64 -38.14
N ALA A 33 25.49 1.50 -38.48
CA ALA A 33 24.90 0.20 -38.14
C ALA A 33 24.93 -0.02 -36.62
N THR A 34 26.07 0.29 -36.00
CA THR A 34 26.25 0.22 -34.55
C THR A 34 25.33 1.22 -33.80
N GLN A 35 25.07 2.40 -34.36
CA GLN A 35 24.10 3.37 -33.81
C GLN A 35 22.67 2.81 -33.79
N ILE A 36 22.22 2.22 -34.90
CA ILE A 36 20.86 1.68 -35.02
C ILE A 36 20.66 0.52 -34.05
N VAL A 37 21.64 -0.39 -33.96
CA VAL A 37 21.57 -1.53 -33.03
C VAL A 37 21.54 -1.04 -31.58
N THR A 38 22.37 -0.06 -31.23
CA THR A 38 22.41 0.47 -29.86
C THR A 38 21.12 1.20 -29.51
N ALA A 39 20.55 1.98 -30.43
CA ALA A 39 19.26 2.65 -30.24
C ALA A 39 18.11 1.65 -30.04
N LEU A 40 18.10 0.54 -30.79
CA LEU A 40 17.12 -0.53 -30.61
C LEU A 40 17.26 -1.20 -29.23
N VAL A 41 18.49 -1.52 -28.83
CA VAL A 41 18.74 -2.14 -27.52
C VAL A 41 18.33 -1.21 -26.38
N THR A 42 18.63 0.08 -26.45
CA THR A 42 18.20 1.03 -25.41
C THR A 42 16.68 1.19 -25.34
N ILE A 43 15.99 1.24 -26.48
CA ILE A 43 14.51 1.27 -26.50
C ILE A 43 13.93 0.00 -25.86
N VAL A 44 14.48 -1.18 -26.16
CA VAL A 44 14.02 -2.45 -25.57
C VAL A 44 14.26 -2.48 -24.06
N VAL A 45 15.44 -2.06 -23.61
CA VAL A 45 15.77 -2.04 -22.17
C VAL A 45 14.89 -1.03 -21.42
N LEU A 46 14.70 0.17 -21.97
CA LEU A 46 13.83 1.19 -21.37
C LEU A 46 12.36 0.75 -21.37
N GLY A 47 11.90 0.12 -22.46
CA GLY A 47 10.55 -0.42 -22.55
C GLY A 47 10.31 -1.54 -21.54
N LEU A 48 11.26 -2.48 -21.42
CA LEU A 48 11.18 -3.57 -20.44
C LEU A 48 11.20 -3.02 -19.00
N TYR A 49 12.07 -2.04 -18.72
CA TYR A 49 12.12 -1.36 -17.43
C TYR A 49 10.78 -0.69 -17.10
N PHE A 50 10.18 0.03 -18.06
CA PHE A 50 8.89 0.67 -17.87
C PHE A 50 7.80 -0.36 -17.56
N VAL A 51 7.70 -1.45 -18.34
CA VAL A 51 6.73 -2.52 -18.13
C VAL A 51 6.91 -3.17 -16.74
N ILE A 52 8.14 -3.56 -16.39
CA ILE A 52 8.43 -4.17 -15.09
C ILE A 52 8.11 -3.18 -13.96
N SER A 53 8.51 -1.92 -14.09
CA SER A 53 8.21 -0.90 -13.07
C SER A 53 6.71 -0.67 -12.90
N SER A 54 5.94 -0.72 -13.99
CA SER A 54 4.48 -0.53 -13.94
C SER A 54 3.75 -1.73 -13.32
N LEU A 55 4.28 -2.94 -13.51
CA LEU A 55 3.70 -4.16 -12.93
C LEU A 55 4.08 -4.37 -11.46
N LEU A 56 5.19 -3.78 -11.01
CA LEU A 56 5.66 -3.90 -9.62
C LEU A 56 5.27 -2.71 -8.74
N TYR A 57 4.64 -1.67 -9.30
CA TYR A 57 4.22 -0.51 -8.53
C TYR A 57 2.91 -0.81 -7.79
N VAL A 58 3.02 -1.36 -6.59
CA VAL A 58 1.88 -1.47 -5.69
C VAL A 58 1.47 -0.05 -5.30
N PRO A 59 0.20 0.34 -5.49
CA PRO A 59 -0.25 1.66 -5.07
C PRO A 59 -0.12 1.78 -3.53
N HIS A 60 0.48 2.88 -3.08
CA HIS A 60 0.66 3.19 -1.66
C HIS A 60 -0.33 4.28 -1.25
N GLY A 61 -1.09 4.03 -0.19
CA GLY A 61 -1.90 5.05 0.48
C GLY A 61 -1.03 5.97 1.34
N GLU A 62 -1.58 7.09 1.80
CA GLU A 62 -0.90 7.87 2.83
C GLU A 62 -1.14 7.25 4.22
N TRP A 63 -0.64 7.93 5.24
CA TRP A 63 -0.69 7.46 6.62
C TRP A 63 -2.11 7.23 7.15
N ARG A 64 -3.14 7.91 6.62
CA ARG A 64 -4.52 7.79 7.10
C ARG A 64 -5.11 6.44 6.72
N TYR A 65 -4.76 5.93 5.54
CA TYR A 65 -5.11 4.57 5.14
C TYR A 65 -4.51 3.56 6.11
N GLY A 66 -3.20 3.64 6.37
CA GLY A 66 -2.52 2.75 7.33
C GLY A 66 -3.15 2.81 8.72
N ALA A 67 -3.43 4.02 9.22
CA ALA A 67 -4.09 4.20 10.52
C ALA A 67 -5.51 3.61 10.55
N CYS A 68 -6.29 3.77 9.48
CA CYS A 68 -7.64 3.21 9.40
C CYS A 68 -7.60 1.68 9.26
N LYS A 69 -6.61 1.12 8.56
CA LYS A 69 -6.36 -0.32 8.48
C LYS A 69 -6.07 -0.92 9.86
N VAL A 70 -5.23 -0.27 10.67
CA VAL A 70 -4.99 -0.71 12.07
C VAL A 70 -6.28 -0.73 12.89
N VAL A 71 -7.20 0.22 12.68
CA VAL A 71 -8.52 0.16 13.33
C VAL A 71 -9.30 -1.08 12.91
N ILE A 72 -9.30 -1.43 11.62
CA ILE A 72 -9.98 -2.66 11.14
C ILE A 72 -9.37 -3.90 11.79
N GLU A 73 -8.04 -3.98 11.85
CA GLU A 73 -7.32 -5.11 12.43
C GLU A 73 -7.63 -5.27 13.92
N GLU A 74 -7.74 -4.18 14.69
CA GLU A 74 -8.15 -4.20 16.10
C GLU A 74 -9.62 -4.59 16.30
N LEU A 75 -10.51 -4.27 15.37
CA LEU A 75 -11.93 -4.64 15.42
C LEU A 75 -12.19 -6.09 14.95
N ALA A 76 -11.26 -6.68 14.22
CA ALA A 76 -11.35 -8.03 13.70
C ALA A 76 -10.91 -9.05 14.75
N GLU A 77 -11.76 -10.06 15.00
CA GLU A 77 -11.39 -11.18 15.88
C GLU A 77 -10.22 -12.01 15.31
N TYR A 78 -10.13 -12.07 13.98
CA TYR A 78 -9.05 -12.72 13.23
C TYR A 78 -8.52 -11.75 12.17
N PRO A 79 -7.46 -10.97 12.47
CA PRO A 79 -6.94 -9.97 11.53
C PRO A 79 -6.49 -10.56 10.19
N SER A 80 -5.96 -11.79 10.18
CA SER A 80 -5.59 -12.51 8.95
C SER A 80 -6.77 -12.92 8.06
N SER A 81 -8.01 -12.74 8.54
CA SER A 81 -9.24 -13.00 7.78
C SER A 81 -9.82 -11.74 7.13
N VAL A 82 -9.18 -10.59 7.31
CA VAL A 82 -9.55 -9.32 6.70
C VAL A 82 -8.90 -9.22 5.34
N ASP A 83 -9.71 -9.09 4.30
CA ASP A 83 -9.22 -8.85 2.95
C ASP A 83 -9.64 -7.45 2.49
N ILE A 84 -8.67 -6.63 2.08
CA ILE A 84 -8.91 -5.23 1.70
C ILE A 84 -9.21 -5.19 0.21
N LEU A 85 -10.42 -4.77 -0.15
CA LEU A 85 -10.94 -4.87 -1.52
C LEU A 85 -10.82 -3.56 -2.29
N ALA A 86 -11.01 -2.43 -1.60
CA ALA A 86 -10.76 -1.11 -2.15
C ALA A 86 -10.52 -0.10 -1.04
N SER A 87 -9.80 0.96 -1.37
CA SER A 87 -9.53 2.07 -0.48
C SER A 87 -9.66 3.40 -1.20
N GLY A 88 -10.10 4.42 -0.47
CA GLY A 88 -10.10 5.81 -0.91
C GLY A 88 -9.61 6.70 0.22
N GLU A 89 -8.80 7.70 -0.10
CA GLU A 89 -8.27 8.63 0.87
C GLU A 89 -8.56 10.07 0.48
N THR A 90 -8.84 10.91 1.47
CA THR A 90 -8.95 12.36 1.36
C THR A 90 -8.02 13.03 2.39
N PRO A 91 -7.81 14.36 2.32
CA PRO A 91 -6.92 15.05 3.26
C PRO A 91 -7.28 14.91 4.74
N ASN A 92 -8.51 14.50 5.08
CA ASN A 92 -8.95 14.33 6.47
C ASN A 92 -9.65 13.00 6.72
N SER A 93 -9.73 12.10 5.74
CA SER A 93 -10.43 10.82 5.93
C SER A 93 -9.86 9.70 5.11
N ALA A 94 -10.08 8.48 5.57
CA ALA A 94 -9.83 7.25 4.83
C ALA A 94 -11.10 6.40 4.81
N THR A 95 -11.38 5.81 3.66
CA THR A 95 -12.51 4.91 3.43
C THR A 95 -11.95 3.59 2.95
N ILE A 96 -12.35 2.49 3.57
CA ILE A 96 -11.86 1.16 3.21
C ILE A 96 -13.05 0.20 3.09
N TYR A 97 -13.14 -0.45 1.94
CA TYR A 97 -14.00 -1.60 1.72
C TYR A 97 -13.19 -2.85 2.00
N TYR A 98 -13.67 -3.69 2.92
CA TYR A 98 -13.00 -4.92 3.29
C TYR A 98 -14.01 -6.05 3.40
N SER A 99 -13.59 -7.28 3.12
CA SER A 99 -14.32 -8.46 3.54
C SER A 99 -13.71 -9.03 4.82
N ARG A 100 -14.56 -9.62 5.65
CA ARG A 100 -14.13 -10.36 6.83
C ARG A 100 -14.82 -11.71 6.85
N ARG A 101 -14.05 -12.77 7.09
CA ARG A 101 -14.58 -14.12 7.31
C ARG A 101 -14.85 -14.37 8.79
N ASN A 102 -16.05 -14.83 9.12
CA ASN A 102 -16.38 -15.24 10.49
C ASN A 102 -15.88 -16.67 10.79
N SER A 103 -15.99 -17.11 12.04
CA SER A 103 -15.59 -18.47 12.46
C SER A 103 -16.41 -19.60 11.80
N PHE A 104 -17.54 -19.27 11.18
CA PHE A 104 -18.39 -20.21 10.43
C PHE A 104 -18.04 -20.26 8.93
N GLY A 105 -17.09 -19.44 8.48
CA GLY A 105 -16.68 -19.37 7.08
C GLY A 105 -17.50 -18.39 6.22
N ASP A 106 -18.49 -17.69 6.79
CA ASP A 106 -19.25 -16.68 6.07
C ASP A 106 -18.40 -15.42 5.88
N GLU A 107 -18.35 -14.95 4.65
CA GLU A 107 -17.65 -13.74 4.26
C GLU A 107 -18.65 -12.59 4.09
N ARG A 108 -18.42 -11.50 4.82
CA ARG A 108 -19.26 -10.31 4.75
C ARG A 108 -18.42 -9.10 4.33
N LEU A 109 -19.01 -8.31 3.44
CA LEU A 109 -18.44 -7.04 2.99
C LEU A 109 -18.81 -5.95 4.01
N HIS A 110 -17.82 -5.16 4.38
CA HIS A 110 -17.93 -4.05 5.29
C HIS A 110 -17.31 -2.80 4.70
N LEU A 111 -17.88 -1.65 5.05
CA LEU A 111 -17.34 -0.35 4.74
C LEU A 111 -16.95 0.34 6.05
N ILE A 112 -15.68 0.73 6.18
CA ILE A 112 -15.23 1.59 7.27
C ILE A 112 -14.84 2.97 6.74
N TYR A 113 -15.17 3.99 7.53
CA TYR A 113 -14.82 5.37 7.28
C TYR A 113 -14.16 5.95 8.53
N CYS A 114 -12.90 6.35 8.42
CA CYS A 114 -12.14 6.98 9.50
C CYS A 114 -11.98 8.48 9.20
N LEU A 115 -12.41 9.33 10.13
CA LEU A 115 -12.21 10.77 10.08
C LEU A 115 -11.07 11.17 11.02
N PHE A 116 -10.12 11.93 10.50
CA PHE A 116 -8.95 12.39 11.21
C PHE A 116 -9.01 13.89 11.44
N ASP A 117 -8.35 14.33 12.49
CA ASP A 117 -8.21 15.74 12.82
C ASP A 117 -6.88 15.95 13.55
N ILE A 118 -6.45 17.20 13.71
CA ILE A 118 -5.18 17.55 14.34
C ILE A 118 -5.46 18.36 15.60
N LYS A 119 -4.96 17.88 16.74
CA LYS A 119 -5.04 18.58 18.02
C LYS A 119 -3.64 18.73 18.60
N ASP A 120 -3.28 19.95 18.97
CA ASP A 120 -1.96 20.26 19.55
C ASP A 120 -0.78 19.79 18.66
N GLY A 121 -0.95 19.87 17.33
CA GLY A 121 0.03 19.42 16.35
C GLY A 121 0.13 17.90 16.19
N ARG A 122 -0.75 17.13 16.83
CA ARG A 122 -0.77 15.67 16.76
C ARG A 122 -2.04 15.19 16.06
N PRO A 123 -1.93 14.30 15.05
CA PRO A 123 -3.09 13.69 14.43
C PRO A 123 -3.78 12.75 15.42
N TYR A 124 -5.11 12.72 15.39
CA TYR A 124 -5.94 11.82 16.16
C TYR A 124 -7.16 11.39 15.34
N ILE A 125 -7.77 10.26 15.73
CA ILE A 125 -8.98 9.76 15.08
C ILE A 125 -10.18 10.46 15.73
N LYS A 126 -10.88 11.27 14.96
CA LYS A 126 -12.06 12.02 15.42
C LYS A 126 -13.28 11.10 15.53
N SER A 127 -13.57 10.36 14.47
CA SER A 127 -14.69 9.42 14.42
C SER A 127 -14.38 8.26 13.48
N VAL A 128 -15.00 7.12 13.77
CA VAL A 128 -14.96 5.93 12.92
C VAL A 128 -16.40 5.46 12.72
N ALA A 129 -16.80 5.26 11.48
CA ALA A 129 -18.09 4.68 11.14
C ALA A 129 -17.88 3.36 10.39
N GLN A 130 -18.65 2.34 10.75
CA GLN A 130 -18.70 1.06 10.05
C GLN A 130 -20.12 0.80 9.55
N ASP A 131 -20.26 0.48 8.26
CA ASP A 131 -21.52 0.22 7.59
C ASP A 131 -22.57 1.33 7.82
N GLY A 132 -22.10 2.58 7.83
CA GLY A 132 -22.91 3.78 8.05
C GLY A 132 -23.29 4.05 9.51
N LYS A 133 -22.76 3.28 10.48
CA LYS A 133 -22.99 3.48 11.91
C LYS A 133 -21.72 3.91 12.61
N ASP A 134 -21.80 4.98 13.41
CA ASP A 134 -20.68 5.43 14.23
C ASP A 134 -20.32 4.39 15.29
N LEU A 135 -19.03 4.08 15.39
CA LEU A 135 -18.48 3.23 16.44
C LEU A 135 -18.30 4.06 17.72
N PRO A 136 -18.50 3.44 18.89
CA PRO A 136 -18.23 4.12 20.15
C PRO A 136 -16.74 4.46 20.24
N LYS A 137 -16.42 5.63 20.79
CA LYS A 137 -15.02 6.10 20.92
C LYS A 137 -14.09 5.07 21.58
N ALA A 138 -14.60 4.28 22.52
CA ALA A 138 -13.85 3.22 23.19
C ALA A 138 -13.26 2.19 22.21
N ALA A 139 -13.90 1.94 21.06
CA ALA A 139 -13.48 0.94 20.08
C ALA A 139 -12.21 1.34 19.31
N TYR A 140 -11.95 2.64 19.13
CA TYR A 140 -10.80 3.15 18.37
C TYR A 140 -9.89 4.07 19.21
N LYS A 141 -10.16 4.23 20.51
CA LYS A 141 -9.41 5.13 21.40
C LYS A 141 -7.95 4.72 21.49
N ASN A 142 -7.65 3.44 21.64
CA ASN A 142 -6.28 2.96 21.76
C ASN A 142 -5.47 3.31 20.51
N VAL A 143 -6.02 3.02 19.32
CA VAL A 143 -5.38 3.37 18.04
C VAL A 143 -5.18 4.88 17.94
N SER A 144 -6.19 5.68 18.31
CA SER A 144 -6.08 7.14 18.29
C SER A 144 -5.01 7.68 19.26
N ASP A 145 -4.87 7.09 20.45
CA ASP A 145 -3.92 7.53 21.47
C ASP A 145 -2.47 7.17 21.05
N TYR A 146 -2.29 6.03 20.38
CA TYR A 146 -0.99 5.58 19.89
C TYR A 146 -0.65 6.07 18.48
N LEU A 147 -1.60 6.69 17.77
CA LEU A 147 -1.41 7.15 16.40
C LEU A 147 -0.10 7.93 16.19
N PRO A 148 0.29 8.91 17.03
CA PRO A 148 1.55 9.63 16.84
C PRO A 148 2.81 8.74 16.89
N PHE A 149 2.75 7.59 17.55
CA PHE A 149 3.83 6.61 17.60
C PHE A 149 3.77 5.66 16.40
N ILE A 150 2.57 5.23 16.01
CA ILE A 150 2.35 4.40 14.83
C ILE A 150 2.84 5.13 13.56
N LEU A 151 2.67 6.45 13.50
CA LEU A 151 3.17 7.29 12.40
C LEU A 151 4.70 7.39 12.31
N GLN A 152 5.42 7.06 13.38
CA GLN A 152 6.88 7.02 13.37
C GLN A 152 7.42 5.65 12.95
N THR A 153 6.57 4.63 12.93
CA THR A 153 6.90 3.29 12.45
C THR A 153 6.55 3.14 10.98
N ASP A 154 7.21 2.21 10.29
CA ASP A 154 6.89 1.86 8.91
C ASP A 154 5.55 1.14 8.89
N MET A 155 4.48 1.85 8.52
CA MET A 155 3.14 1.29 8.42
C MET A 155 2.96 0.60 7.07
N ASP A 156 2.24 -0.51 7.09
CA ASP A 156 1.79 -1.11 5.84
C ASP A 156 0.71 -0.24 5.18
N THR A 157 1.15 0.60 4.24
CA THR A 157 0.29 1.45 3.42
C THR A 157 0.00 0.86 2.04
N GLN A 158 0.29 -0.43 1.82
CA GLN A 158 -0.03 -1.08 0.55
C GLN A 158 -1.56 -1.13 0.37
N THR A 159 -2.02 -0.49 -0.71
CA THR A 159 -3.42 -0.55 -1.13
C THR A 159 -3.63 -1.68 -2.12
N PRO A 160 -4.83 -2.30 -2.16
CA PRO A 160 -5.12 -3.32 -3.16
C PRO A 160 -4.96 -2.79 -4.58
N GLU A 161 -4.50 -3.65 -5.49
CA GLU A 161 -4.33 -3.32 -6.89
C GLU A 161 -5.68 -3.14 -7.59
N GLY A 162 -6.11 -1.88 -7.70
CA GLY A 162 -7.31 -1.51 -8.45
C GLY A 162 -8.63 -1.71 -7.70
N TYR A 163 -9.73 -1.42 -8.40
CA TYR A 163 -11.08 -1.58 -7.88
C TYR A 163 -11.53 -3.04 -8.02
N ASN A 164 -11.78 -3.73 -6.91
CA ASN A 164 -12.28 -5.10 -6.97
C ASN A 164 -13.77 -5.12 -7.40
N THR A 165 -14.06 -5.80 -8.51
CA THR A 165 -15.43 -6.00 -9.05
C THR A 165 -16.35 -6.75 -8.09
N ASP A 166 -15.79 -7.50 -7.13
CA ASP A 166 -16.55 -8.17 -6.08
C ASP A 166 -17.30 -7.17 -5.18
N ILE A 167 -16.87 -5.91 -5.13
CA ILE A 167 -17.57 -4.83 -4.42
C ILE A 167 -18.91 -4.53 -5.10
N GLU A 168 -18.98 -4.51 -6.43
CA GLU A 168 -20.24 -4.34 -7.16
C GLU A 168 -21.15 -5.55 -6.95
N ALA A 169 -20.59 -6.76 -7.01
CA ALA A 169 -21.33 -7.99 -6.76
C ALA A 169 -21.86 -8.11 -5.32
N ALA A 170 -21.16 -7.52 -4.34
CA ALA A 170 -21.58 -7.50 -2.94
C ALA A 170 -22.63 -6.43 -2.64
N LYS A 171 -22.68 -5.34 -3.41
CA LYS A 171 -23.70 -4.27 -3.28
C LYS A 171 -25.12 -4.79 -3.49
N ASP A 172 -25.28 -5.83 -4.31
CA ASP A 172 -26.56 -6.49 -4.61
C ASP A 172 -26.91 -7.64 -3.67
N ARG A 173 -25.98 -8.08 -2.80
CA ARG A 173 -26.28 -9.10 -1.79
C ARG A 173 -27.12 -8.45 -0.69
N LYS A 174 -28.45 -8.56 -0.81
CA LYS A 174 -29.37 -8.31 0.32
C LYS A 174 -28.78 -8.97 1.56
N MET A 175 -28.59 -8.18 2.62
CA MET A 175 -28.26 -8.72 3.94
C MET A 175 -29.21 -9.88 4.20
N LEU A 176 -28.66 -11.09 4.34
CA LEU A 176 -29.45 -12.23 4.78
C LEU A 176 -30.13 -11.78 6.08
N PRO A 177 -31.47 -11.87 6.18
CA PRO A 177 -32.15 -11.50 7.40
C PRO A 177 -31.49 -12.29 8.52
N LEU A 178 -30.94 -11.57 9.51
CA LEU A 178 -30.49 -12.18 10.75
C LEU A 178 -31.70 -12.96 11.27
N ASP A 179 -31.53 -14.27 11.41
CA ASP A 179 -32.55 -15.15 11.95
C ASP A 179 -33.02 -14.57 13.29
N PRO A 180 -34.32 -14.21 13.44
CA PRO A 180 -34.84 -13.64 14.68
C PRO A 180 -34.74 -14.59 15.89
N SER A 181 -34.27 -15.82 15.71
CA SER A 181 -34.02 -16.78 16.79
C SER A 181 -32.89 -16.38 17.76
N PHE A 182 -32.02 -15.42 17.44
CA PHE A 182 -31.02 -14.86 18.37
C PHE A 182 -31.51 -13.58 19.08
N SER A 183 -32.72 -13.65 19.64
CA SER A 183 -33.15 -12.74 20.70
C SER A 183 -32.51 -13.23 22.01
N TYR A 184 -31.47 -12.54 22.48
CA TYR A 184 -31.03 -12.67 23.86
C TYR A 184 -32.21 -12.32 24.76
N GLU A 185 -32.81 -13.32 25.40
CA GLU A 185 -33.61 -13.12 26.60
C GLU A 185 -32.77 -12.31 27.59
N ARG A 186 -33.31 -11.16 28.01
CA ARG A 186 -32.82 -10.40 29.15
C ARG A 186 -34.00 -9.91 29.95
#